data_AF-A0A392TBB9-F1
#
_entry.id   AF-A0A392TBB9-F1
#
_cell.length_a   1.000
_cell.length_b   1.000
_cell.length_c   1.000
_cell.angle_alpha   90.00
_cell.angle_beta   90.00
_cell.angle_gamma   90.00
#
_symmetry.space_group_name_H-M   'P 1'
#
loop_
_entity.id
_entity.type
_entity.pdbx_description
1 polymer ?
#
loop_
_entity_poly.entity_id
_entity_poly.type
_entity_poly.pdbx_seq_one_letter_code
_entity_poly.pdbx_strand_id
1 'polypeptide(L)'
;QEQQAQAERHHWEMMQVLQQQKRAEQPPIQPQPQPNQGAQSQVPRGNPVFCEFCRMNPPTFEGQYEPTEASEWLFRMEDMLEDLECTPAEK
;
A
#
# COMPACT_ATOMS: atom_id res chain seq x y z
N GLN A 1 15.29 -45.93 4.20
CA GLN A 1 14.09 -45.57 3.41
C GLN A 1 12.95 -45.07 4.30
N GLU A 2 12.65 -45.73 5.42
CA GLU A 2 11.60 -45.29 6.37
C GLU A 2 11.78 -43.89 6.98
N GLN A 3 13.02 -43.49 7.33
CA GLN A 3 13.27 -42.13 7.84
C GLN A 3 12.94 -41.03 6.82
N GLN A 4 13.16 -41.29 5.52
CA GLN A 4 12.84 -40.33 4.47
C GLN A 4 11.33 -40.22 4.28
N ALA A 5 10.61 -41.35 4.30
CA ALA A 5 9.16 -41.35 4.26
C ALA A 5 8.55 -40.63 5.49
N GLN A 6 9.16 -40.77 6.67
CA GLN A 6 8.73 -40.04 7.87
C GLN A 6 8.98 -38.53 7.74
N ALA A 7 10.11 -38.12 7.17
CA ALA A 7 10.43 -36.72 6.92
C ALA A 7 9.48 -36.09 5.89
N GLU A 8 9.10 -36.81 4.83
CA GLU A 8 8.13 -36.36 3.84
C GLU A 8 6.73 -36.19 4.44
N ARG A 9 6.29 -37.11 5.31
CA ARG A 9 5.01 -36.95 6.03
C ARG A 9 5.02 -35.72 6.92
N HIS A 10 6.08 -35.54 7.71
CA HIS A 10 6.20 -34.38 8.59
C HIS A 10 6.25 -33.06 7.81
N HIS A 11 6.92 -33.04 6.66
CA HIS A 11 6.93 -31.89 5.77
C HIS A 11 5.52 -31.56 5.24
N TRP A 12 4.76 -32.58 4.84
CA TRP A 12 3.38 -32.40 4.36
C TRP A 12 2.43 -31.92 5.45
N GLU A 13 2.58 -32.43 6.67
CA GLU A 13 1.83 -31.93 7.83
C GLU A 13 2.16 -30.46 8.12
N MET A 14 3.44 -30.08 8.08
CA MET A 14 3.85 -28.69 8.30
C MET A 14 3.30 -27.74 7.22
N MET A 15 3.31 -28.16 5.95
CA MET A 15 2.69 -27.43 4.83
C MET A 15 1.17 -27.25 5.02
N GLN A 16 0.49 -28.28 5.54
CA GLN A 16 -0.95 -28.22 5.84
C GLN A 16 -1.26 -27.22 6.96
N VAL A 17 -0.50 -27.26 8.05
CA VAL A 17 -0.67 -26.34 9.19
C VAL A 17 -0.46 -24.89 8.75
N LEU A 18 0.58 -24.63 7.95
CA LEU A 18 0.85 -23.29 7.40
C LEU A 18 -0.30 -22.81 6.49
N GLN A 19 -0.87 -23.71 5.68
CA GLN A 19 -2.02 -23.38 4.84
C GLN A 19 -3.28 -23.07 5.68
N GLN A 20 -3.50 -23.82 6.76
CA GLN A 20 -4.64 -23.63 7.66
C GLN A 20 -4.54 -22.29 8.40
N GLN A 21 -3.34 -21.92 8.87
CA GLN A 21 -3.07 -20.63 9.51
C GLN A 21 -3.29 -19.47 8.54
N LYS A 22 -2.76 -19.58 7.31
CA LYS A 22 -2.99 -18.57 6.26
C LYS A 22 -4.48 -18.44 5.90
N ARG A 23 -5.26 -19.52 5.95
CA ARG A 23 -6.72 -19.47 5.73
C ARG A 23 -7.47 -18.78 6.87
N ALA A 24 -7.01 -18.94 8.11
CA ALA A 24 -7.60 -18.27 9.27
C ALA A 24 -7.24 -16.78 9.33
N GLU A 25 -6.05 -16.40 8.87
CA GLU A 25 -5.61 -15.00 8.72
C GLU A 25 -6.12 -14.32 7.45
N GLN A 26 -6.64 -15.07 6.48
CA GLN A 26 -7.35 -14.47 5.35
C GLN A 26 -8.68 -13.93 5.85
N PRO A 27 -8.94 -12.60 5.75
CA PRO A 27 -10.26 -12.07 6.02
C PRO A 27 -11.26 -12.82 5.13
N PRO A 28 -12.51 -13.04 5.59
CA PRO A 28 -13.51 -13.75 4.80
C PRO A 28 -13.54 -13.12 3.41
N ILE A 29 -13.16 -13.91 2.41
CA ILE A 29 -13.28 -13.51 1.01
C ILE A 29 -14.77 -13.34 0.78
N GLN A 30 -15.24 -12.10 0.90
CA GLN A 30 -16.55 -11.72 0.39
C GLN A 30 -16.60 -12.17 -1.07
N PRO A 31 -17.72 -12.72 -1.56
CA PRO A 31 -17.83 -13.15 -2.95
C PRO A 31 -17.41 -11.99 -3.84
N GLN A 32 -16.23 -12.11 -4.44
CA GLN A 32 -15.68 -11.09 -5.32
C GLN A 32 -16.62 -11.02 -6.53
N PRO A 33 -17.24 -9.87 -6.81
CA PRO A 33 -18.11 -9.75 -7.98
C PRO A 33 -17.30 -10.07 -9.24
N GLN A 34 -17.92 -10.83 -10.13
CA GLN A 34 -17.32 -11.34 -11.37
C GLN A 34 -16.66 -10.23 -12.19
N PRO A 35 -15.56 -10.53 -12.90
CA PRO A 35 -14.84 -9.54 -13.69
C PRO A 35 -15.55 -9.33 -15.02
N ASN A 36 -16.63 -8.54 -15.05
CA ASN A 36 -17.08 -7.80 -16.23
C ASN A 36 -18.40 -7.04 -15.95
N GLN A 37 -18.36 -5.89 -15.29
CA GLN A 37 -19.27 -4.76 -15.57
C GLN A 37 -18.52 -3.45 -15.25
N GLY A 38 -18.66 -2.47 -16.14
CA GLY A 38 -17.73 -1.37 -16.35
C GLY A 38 -17.46 -0.47 -15.14
N ALA A 39 -16.23 0.08 -15.14
CA ALA A 39 -15.82 1.22 -14.33
C ALA A 39 -16.02 1.06 -12.80
N GLN A 40 -15.54 -0.03 -12.21
CA GLN A 40 -15.05 0.10 -10.83
C GLN A 40 -13.78 0.94 -10.89
N SER A 41 -13.94 2.25 -10.71
CA SER A 41 -12.86 3.11 -10.25
C SER A 41 -12.25 2.40 -9.05
N GLN A 42 -11.02 1.94 -9.20
CA GLN A 42 -10.22 1.40 -8.13
C GLN A 42 -10.18 2.50 -7.07
N VAL A 43 -11.01 2.41 -6.03
CA VAL A 43 -10.89 3.30 -4.88
C VAL A 43 -9.43 3.15 -4.43
N PRO A 44 -8.63 4.22 -4.47
CA PRO A 44 -7.22 4.13 -4.11
C PRO A 44 -7.12 3.49 -2.74
N ARG A 45 -6.48 2.33 -2.66
CA ARG A 45 -6.26 1.62 -1.40
C ARG A 45 -5.16 2.39 -0.66
N GLY A 46 -5.54 3.47 0.03
CA GLY A 46 -4.64 4.42 0.67
C GLY A 46 -5.41 5.55 1.37
N ASN A 47 -4.70 6.41 2.11
CA ASN A 47 -5.32 7.61 2.68
C ASN A 47 -5.83 8.49 1.50
N PRO A 48 -7.13 8.85 1.43
CA PRO A 48 -7.67 9.64 0.33
C PRO A 48 -6.96 10.99 0.16
N VAL A 49 -6.55 11.62 1.25
CA VAL A 49 -5.78 12.88 1.26
C VAL A 49 -4.41 12.67 0.60
N PHE A 50 -3.72 11.60 0.96
CA PHE A 50 -2.41 11.29 0.38
C PHE A 50 -2.52 10.95 -1.11
N CYS A 51 -3.58 10.25 -1.52
CA CYS A 51 -3.81 9.96 -2.94
C CYS A 51 -4.06 11.24 -3.74
N GLU A 52 -4.81 12.19 -3.19
CA GLU A 52 -5.03 13.48 -3.84
C GLU A 52 -3.75 14.32 -3.88
N PHE A 53 -2.99 14.37 -2.78
CA PHE A 53 -1.67 14.99 -2.76
C PHE A 53 -0.74 14.43 -3.85
N CYS A 54 -0.66 13.09 -4.00
CA CYS A 54 0.13 12.49 -5.07
C CYS A 54 -0.41 12.80 -6.48
N ARG A 55 -1.73 12.96 -6.66
CA ARG A 55 -2.33 13.37 -7.93
C ARG A 55 -1.93 14.79 -8.33
N MET A 56 -1.65 15.65 -7.36
CA MET A 56 -1.13 17.00 -7.62
C MET A 56 0.35 17.00 -8.03
N ASN A 57 1.02 15.85 -8.10
CA ASN A 57 2.43 15.68 -8.49
C ASN A 57 3.39 16.58 -7.67
N PRO A 58 3.57 16.28 -6.38
CA PRO A 58 4.37 17.13 -5.49
C PRO A 58 5.83 17.21 -5.96
N PRO A 59 6.49 18.36 -5.75
CA PRO A 59 7.88 18.52 -6.10
C PRO A 59 8.77 17.57 -5.30
N THR A 60 9.79 17.02 -5.93
CA THR A 60 10.85 16.26 -5.26
C THR A 60 11.92 17.21 -4.73
N PHE A 61 12.46 16.91 -3.56
CA PHE A 61 13.66 17.58 -3.05
C PHE A 61 14.88 16.72 -3.38
N GLU A 62 15.80 17.22 -4.19
CA GLU A 62 17.00 16.48 -4.56
C GLU A 62 18.11 16.62 -3.51
N GLY A 63 18.05 17.68 -2.70
CA GLY A 63 18.95 17.88 -1.57
C GLY A 63 20.33 18.36 -2.00
N GLN A 64 20.40 19.20 -3.05
CA GLN A 64 21.66 19.80 -3.47
C GLN A 64 22.07 20.92 -2.52
N TYR A 65 23.32 21.37 -2.68
CA TYR A 65 23.88 22.46 -1.87
C TYR A 65 23.38 23.85 -2.29
N GLU A 66 22.55 23.94 -3.35
CA GLU A 66 21.96 25.21 -3.80
C GLU A 66 21.04 25.76 -2.71
N PRO A 67 21.34 26.93 -2.11
CA PRO A 67 20.59 27.44 -0.97
C PRO A 67 19.15 27.82 -1.31
N THR A 68 18.85 28.07 -2.59
CA THR A 68 17.49 28.40 -3.05
C THR A 68 16.62 27.17 -3.25
N GLU A 69 17.19 25.99 -3.55
CA GLU A 69 16.43 24.77 -3.86
C GLU A 69 15.49 24.40 -2.71
N ALA A 70 16.01 24.38 -1.48
CA ALA A 70 15.22 24.05 -0.30
C ALA A 70 14.08 25.06 -0.08
N SER A 71 14.35 26.34 -0.33
CA SER A 71 13.34 27.40 -0.19
C SER A 71 12.25 27.24 -1.25
N GLU A 72 12.62 27.05 -2.51
CA GLU A 72 11.69 26.86 -3.63
C GLU A 72 10.85 25.59 -3.45
N TRP A 73 11.46 24.49 -3.00
CA TRP A 73 10.76 23.25 -2.70
C TRP A 73 9.74 23.44 -1.57
N LEU A 74 10.13 24.11 -0.47
CA LEU A 74 9.22 24.41 0.65
C LEU A 74 8.04 25.28 0.19
N PHE A 75 8.30 26.36 -0.55
CA PHE A 75 7.22 27.23 -1.04
C PHE A 75 6.23 26.48 -1.92
N ARG A 76 6.70 25.60 -2.81
CA ARG A 76 5.80 24.80 -3.66
C ARG A 76 5.04 23.74 -2.87
N MET A 77 5.66 23.13 -1.86
CA MET A 77 4.96 22.18 -0.98
C MET A 77 3.89 22.88 -0.14
N GLU A 78 4.18 24.08 0.40
CA GLU A 78 3.23 24.86 1.19
C GLU A 78 2.02 25.29 0.36
N ASP A 79 2.25 25.86 -0.83
CA ASP A 79 1.21 26.23 -1.79
C ASP A 79 0.27 25.07 -2.13
N MET A 80 0.84 23.89 -2.43
CA MET A 80 0.04 22.69 -2.71
C MET A 80 -0.75 22.18 -1.49
N LEU A 81 -0.17 22.25 -0.30
CA LEU A 81 -0.85 21.83 0.93
C LEU A 81 -1.95 22.81 1.30
N GLU A 82 -1.80 24.12 1.04
CA GLU A 82 -2.86 25.13 1.22
C GLU A 82 -4.11 24.80 0.39
N ASP A 83 -3.92 24.38 -0.87
CA ASP A 83 -4.99 23.97 -1.78
C ASP A 83 -5.62 22.61 -1.44
N LEU A 84 -4.93 21.78 -0.65
CA LEU A 84 -5.40 20.44 -0.26
C LEU A 84 -6.42 20.53 0.88
N GLU A 85 -7.62 19.97 0.65
CA GLU A 85 -8.68 19.86 1.66
C GLU A 85 -8.35 18.75 2.67
N CYS A 86 -7.55 19.06 3.69
CA CYS A 86 -7.22 18.15 4.79
C CYS A 86 -7.14 18.85 6.15
N THR A 87 -7.19 18.06 7.22
CA THR A 87 -7.08 18.58 8.59
C THR A 87 -5.65 19.02 8.92
N PRO A 88 -5.45 19.93 9.89
CA PRO A 88 -4.10 20.32 10.32
C PRO A 88 -3.24 19.17 10.87
N ALA A 89 -3.86 18.05 11.28
CA ALA A 89 -3.13 16.86 11.72
C ALA A 89 -2.67 15.98 10.55
N GLU A 90 -3.22 16.18 9.36
CA GLU A 90 -2.87 15.47 8.13
C GLU A 90 -1.84 16.22 7.28
N LYS A 91 -1.70 17.55 7.45
CA LYS A 91 -0.60 18.36 6.90
C LYS A 91 0.69 18.13 7.68
#